data_AF-A0A7X3TM48-F1
#
_entry.id   AF-A0A7X3TM48-F1
#
_cell.length_a   1.000
_cell.length_b   1.000
_cell.length_c   1.000
_cell.angle_alpha   90.00
_cell.angle_beta   90.00
_cell.angle_gamma   90.00
#
_symmetry.space_group_name_H-M   'P 1'
#
loop_
_entity.id
_entity.type
_entity.pdbx_description
1 polymer ?
#
loop_
_entity_poly.entity_id
_entity_poly.type
_entity_poly.pdbx_seq_one_letter_code
_entity_poly.pdbx_strand_id
1 'polypeptide(L)'
;MTHEEVEEGQRLALDFGKLQRAAACGEGLVPVVAQDVDSGEVLIVGYANEEALNYTRREGVAAFWSTSRNELWVKGATSGN
;
A
#
# COMPACT_ATOMS: atom_id res chain seq x y z
N MET A 1 8.41 3.66 18.63
CA MET A 1 7.06 3.13 18.86
C MET A 1 7.04 1.72 18.33
N THR A 2 6.42 0.81 19.08
CA THR A 2 6.17 -0.57 18.63
C THR A 2 5.09 -0.56 17.53
N HIS A 3 4.91 -1.69 16.83
CA HIS A 3 3.86 -1.82 15.82
C HIS A 3 2.46 -1.65 16.44
N GLU A 4 2.23 -2.27 17.60
CA GLU A 4 1.01 -2.16 18.39
C GLU A 4 0.71 -0.72 18.84
N GLU A 5 1.73 0.04 19.27
CA GLU A 5 1.57 1.45 19.62
C GLU A 5 1.21 2.35 18.42
N VAL A 6 1.60 1.97 17.20
CA VAL A 6 1.27 2.70 15.97
C VAL A 6 -0.16 2.41 15.53
N GLU A 7 -0.60 1.15 15.64
CA GLU A 7 -1.92 0.70 15.16
C GLU A 7 -3.05 0.98 16.18
N GLU A 8 -2.80 0.80 17.48
CA GLU A 8 -3.83 0.84 18.53
C GLU A 8 -3.61 1.98 19.56
N GLY A 9 -2.50 2.71 19.45
CA GLY A 9 -2.15 3.79 20.38
C GLY A 9 -2.96 5.08 20.15
N GLN A 10 -3.06 5.90 21.19
CA GLN A 10 -3.74 7.21 21.14
C GLN A 10 -2.81 8.37 20.73
N ARG A 11 -1.51 8.10 20.54
CA ARG A 11 -0.53 9.13 20.16
C ARG A 11 -0.46 9.24 18.64
N LEU A 12 -0.73 10.44 18.12
CA LEU A 12 -0.56 10.75 16.71
C LEU A 12 0.93 10.73 16.33
N ALA A 13 1.36 9.63 15.73
CA ALA A 13 2.72 9.41 15.25
C ALA A 13 2.84 9.72 13.74
N LEU A 14 2.59 10.97 13.36
CA LEU A 14 2.60 11.37 11.95
C LEU A 14 4.01 11.38 11.37
N ASP A 15 4.19 10.68 10.25
CA ASP A 15 5.46 10.63 9.52
C ASP A 15 5.40 11.49 8.25
N PHE A 16 5.70 12.77 8.42
CA PHE A 16 5.79 13.74 7.31
C PHE A 16 6.93 13.46 6.34
N GLY A 17 7.83 12.51 6.66
CA GLY A 17 8.92 12.06 5.79
C GLY A 17 8.56 10.88 4.89
N LYS A 18 7.38 10.28 5.08
CA LYS A 18 6.98 9.04 4.41
C LYS A 18 6.97 9.17 2.89
N LEU A 19 6.42 10.27 2.37
CA LEU A 19 6.32 10.51 0.93
C LEU A 19 7.70 10.72 0.28
N GLN A 20 8.61 11.42 0.95
CA GLN A 20 9.98 11.62 0.48
C GLN A 20 10.70 10.28 0.37
N ARG A 21 10.53 9.39 1.35
CA ARG A 21 11.13 8.04 1.30
C ARG A 21 10.49 7.16 0.24
N ALA A 22 9.17 7.25 0.03
CA ALA A 22 8.49 6.56 -1.06
C ALA A 22 9.02 7.04 -2.42
N ALA A 23 9.12 8.36 -2.64
CA ALA A 23 9.67 8.94 -3.86
C ALA A 23 11.15 8.55 -4.10
N ALA A 24 11.91 8.30 -3.03
CA ALA A 24 13.30 7.86 -3.12
C ALA A 24 13.47 6.37 -3.48
N CYS A 25 12.40 5.59 -3.64
CA CYS A 25 12.53 4.16 -3.97
C CYS A 25 12.94 3.89 -5.43
N GLY A 26 13.00 4.91 -6.28
CA GLY A 26 13.48 4.80 -7.66
C GLY A 26 12.43 4.41 -8.70
N GLU A 27 11.16 4.28 -8.29
CA GLU A 27 10.05 3.91 -9.16
C GLU A 27 9.12 5.10 -9.43
N GLY A 28 8.44 5.08 -10.58
CA GLY A 28 7.31 5.98 -10.83
C GLY A 28 6.09 5.53 -10.03
N LEU A 29 5.69 6.31 -9.01
CA LEU A 29 4.63 5.92 -8.07
C LEU A 29 3.41 6.83 -8.16
N VAL A 30 2.23 6.23 -7.98
CA VAL A 30 0.97 6.93 -7.67
C VAL A 30 0.38 6.42 -6.35
N PRO A 31 -0.18 7.29 -5.50
CA PRO A 31 -0.96 6.84 -4.35
C PRO A 31 -2.26 6.20 -4.86
N VAL A 32 -2.64 5.08 -4.25
CA VAL A 32 -3.84 4.33 -4.63
C VAL A 32 -4.63 3.93 -3.39
N VAL A 33 -5.94 3.77 -3.57
CA VAL A 33 -6.88 3.32 -2.54
C VAL A 33 -7.61 2.10 -3.07
N ALA A 34 -7.61 1.01 -2.32
CA ALA A 34 -8.56 -0.08 -2.52
C ALA A 34 -9.79 0.19 -1.65
N GLN A 35 -10.95 0.16 -2.28
CA GLN A 35 -12.22 0.46 -1.68
C GLN A 35 -13.16 -0.72 -1.93
N ASP A 36 -13.99 -1.03 -0.95
CA ASP A 36 -15.10 -1.95 -1.14
C ASP A 36 -16.11 -1.35 -2.15
N VAL A 37 -16.50 -2.14 -3.16
CA VAL A 37 -17.30 -1.64 -4.28
C VAL A 37 -18.74 -1.32 -3.91
N ASP A 38 -19.27 -1.99 -2.88
CA ASP A 38 -20.67 -1.87 -2.49
C ASP A 38 -20.86 -0.79 -1.41
N SER A 39 -20.02 -0.80 -0.38
CA SER A 39 -20.12 0.10 0.79
C SER A 39 -19.35 1.41 0.62
N GLY A 40 -18.32 1.42 -0.24
CA GLY A 40 -17.38 2.53 -0.33
C GLY A 40 -16.40 2.61 0.84
N GLU A 41 -16.28 1.56 1.66
CA GLU A 41 -15.29 1.52 2.74
C GLU A 41 -13.85 1.52 2.19
N VAL A 42 -12.99 2.38 2.73
CA VAL A 42 -11.56 2.38 2.39
C VAL A 42 -10.89 1.21 3.10
N LEU A 43 -10.42 0.23 2.33
CA LEU A 43 -9.81 -0.98 2.85
C LEU A 43 -8.28 -0.83 2.97
N ILE A 44 -7.64 -0.23 1.97
CA ILE A 44 -6.18 -0.11 1.89
C ILE A 44 -5.81 1.20 1.24
N VAL A 45 -4.82 1.90 1.80
CA VAL A 45 -4.10 3.00 1.15
C VAL A 45 -2.66 2.57 0.92
N GLY A 46 -2.18 2.73 -0.31
CA GLY A 46 -0.84 2.30 -0.70
C GLY A 46 -0.30 3.07 -1.90
N TYR A 47 0.71 2.48 -2.54
CA TYR A 47 1.29 3.01 -3.77
C TYR A 47 1.26 1.95 -4.85
N ALA A 48 1.19 2.37 -6.11
CA ALA A 48 1.37 1.50 -7.27
C ALA A 48 2.39 2.12 -8.22
N ASN A 49 3.28 1.30 -8.77
CA ASN A 49 4.03 1.61 -9.98
C ASN A 49 3.33 0.99 -11.20
N GLU A 50 3.91 1.18 -12.38
CA GLU A 50 3.34 0.64 -13.63
C GLU A 50 3.21 -0.89 -13.61
N GLU A 51 4.19 -1.60 -13.03
CA GLU A 51 4.15 -3.05 -12.86
C GLU A 51 2.94 -3.49 -12.03
N ALA A 52 2.74 -2.88 -10.86
CA ALA A 52 1.63 -3.22 -9.97
C ALA A 52 0.27 -3.00 -10.64
N LEU A 53 0.09 -1.89 -11.36
CA LEU A 53 -1.14 -1.61 -12.09
C LEU A 53 -1.39 -2.65 -13.20
N ASN A 54 -0.35 -2.97 -13.97
CA ASN A 54 -0.45 -3.96 -15.04
C ASN A 54 -0.78 -5.36 -14.49
N TYR A 55 -0.17 -5.74 -13.38
CA TYR A 55 -0.48 -6.99 -12.70
C TYR A 55 -1.95 -7.03 -12.27
N THR A 56 -2.46 -5.98 -11.61
CA THR A 56 -3.86 -5.91 -11.20
C THR A 56 -4.83 -6.04 -12.37
N ARG A 57 -4.55 -5.38 -13.49
CA ARG A 57 -5.40 -5.47 -14.69
C ARG A 57 -5.37 -6.87 -15.32
N ARG A 58 -4.23 -7.55 -15.28
CA ARG A 58 -4.05 -8.87 -15.89
C ARG A 58 -4.66 -9.98 -15.06
N GLU A 59 -4.38 -9.99 -13.76
CA GLU A 59 -4.76 -11.07 -12.86
C GLU A 59 -6.12 -10.83 -12.17
N GLY A 60 -6.66 -9.62 -12.24
CA GLY A 60 -7.92 -9.26 -11.58
C GLY A 60 -7.83 -9.20 -10.06
N VAL A 61 -6.62 -9.12 -9.50
CA VAL A 61 -6.37 -9.02 -8.05
C VAL A 61 -5.63 -7.74 -7.69
N ALA A 62 -5.94 -7.17 -6.52
CA ALA A 62 -5.27 -5.96 -6.06
C ALA A 62 -3.79 -6.21 -5.79
N ALA A 63 -2.92 -5.44 -6.45
CA ALA A 63 -1.47 -5.46 -6.29
C ALA A 63 -0.95 -4.04 -6.10
N PHE A 64 0.05 -3.91 -5.25
CA PHE A 64 0.66 -2.64 -4.84
C PHE A 64 2.17 -2.75 -4.92
N TRP A 65 2.85 -1.61 -4.93
CA TRP A 65 4.30 -1.56 -4.82
C TRP A 65 4.73 -1.27 -3.38
N SER A 66 5.52 -2.17 -2.78
CA SER A 66 6.10 -1.95 -1.47
C SER A 66 7.33 -1.05 -1.59
N THR A 67 7.17 0.26 -1.34
CA THR A 67 8.26 1.24 -1.49
C THR A 67 9.44 1.03 -0.53
N SER A 68 9.25 0.27 0.55
CA SER A 68 10.31 -0.08 1.50
C SER A 68 11.03 -1.38 1.18
N ARG A 69 10.35 -2.32 0.51
CA ARG A 69 10.92 -3.61 0.09
C ARG A 69 11.33 -3.63 -1.39
N ASN A 70 10.92 -2.61 -2.13
CA ASN A 70 11.08 -2.45 -3.55
C ASN A 70 10.64 -3.69 -4.35
N GLU A 71 9.43 -4.17 -4.02
CA GLU A 71 8.85 -5.38 -4.59
C GLU A 71 7.33 -5.24 -4.77
N LEU A 72 6.79 -6.04 -5.69
CA LEU A 72 5.35 -6.21 -5.88
C LEU A 72 4.74 -6.91 -4.65
N TRP A 73 3.69 -6.33 -4.10
CA TRP A 73 2.89 -6.94 -3.04
C TRP A 73 1.47 -7.19 -3.54
N VAL A 74 1.10 -8.46 -3.68
CA VAL A 74 -0.24 -8.89 -4.10
C VAL A 74 -1.08 -9.14 -2.85
N LYS A 75 -2.25 -8.50 -2.77
CA LYS A 75 -3.17 -8.71 -1.66
C LYS A 75 -3.58 -10.18 -1.59
N GLY A 76 -3.47 -10.79 -0.41
CA GLY A 76 -3.83 -12.19 -0.18
C GLY A 76 -2.68 -13.18 -0.32
N ALA A 77 -1.57 -12.81 -0.98
CA ALA A 77 -0.47 -13.73 -1.27
C ALA A 77 0.22 -14.32 -0.02
N THR A 78 0.30 -13.56 1.07
CA THR A 78 0.89 -14.00 2.34
C THR A 78 -0.13 -14.43 3.39
N SER A 79 -1.42 -14.11 3.21
CA SER A 79 -2.45 -14.30 4.25
C SER A 79 -3.45 -15.42 3.97
N GLY A 80 -3.41 -16.08 2.81
CA GLY A 80 -4.30 -17.21 2.51
C GLY A 80 -5.79 -16.87 2.47
N ASN A 81 -6.13 -15.58 2.34
CA ASN A 81 -7.47 -15.06 2.09
C ASN A 81 -7.51 -14.46 0.70
#